data_AF-A0ABD0QHX8-F1
#
_entry.id   AF-A0ABD0QHX8-F1
#
_cell.length_a   1.000
_cell.length_b   1.000
_cell.length_c   1.000
_cell.angle_alpha   90.00
_cell.angle_beta   90.00
_cell.angle_gamma   90.00
#
_symmetry.space_group_name_H-M   'P 1'
#
loop_
_entity.id
_entity.type
_entity.pdbx_description
1 polymer ?
#
loop_
_entity_poly.entity_id
_entity_poly.type
_entity_poly.pdbx_seq_one_letter_code
_entity_poly.pdbx_strand_id
1 'polypeptide(L)'
;GDAQQQEVCSGFCQLRDKDSHDRQVQEVRNNPELSRTYGVKGACPLTENLDHFHVVTGYPPDVMHDVFEGVVPIELSLCLTDLIGKTYFTLDVLNHAIKYFNYTFADKTDRPQVIGKGFSTKGTIGGNAHENWCLIWLLPFLIGSYVPEGDNTWEVLMLLKDIIELVVAPQHTEETLQFLECKITDHRQLLQST
;
A
#
# COMPACT_ATOMS: atom_id res chain seq x y z
N GLY A 1 -13.23 -2.47 8.93
CA GLY A 1 -14.57 -2.26 8.34
C GLY A 1 -14.84 -3.37 7.34
N ASP A 2 -16.11 -3.69 7.07
CA ASP A 2 -16.54 -4.87 6.30
C ASP A 2 -15.80 -5.09 4.96
N ALA A 3 -15.31 -4.02 4.32
CA ALA A 3 -14.52 -4.08 3.08
C ALA A 3 -13.19 -4.87 3.20
N GLN A 4 -12.60 -5.02 4.38
CA GLN A 4 -11.40 -5.84 4.57
C GLN A 4 -11.71 -7.35 4.72
N GLN A 5 -12.98 -7.69 5.01
CA GLN A 5 -13.41 -9.08 5.23
C GLN A 5 -13.85 -9.78 3.94
N GLN A 6 -14.16 -9.02 2.88
CA GLN A 6 -14.53 -9.56 1.59
C GLN A 6 -13.40 -9.43 0.57
N GLU A 7 -13.17 -10.49 -0.18
CA GLU A 7 -12.28 -10.46 -1.33
C GLU A 7 -12.84 -9.53 -2.40
N VAL A 8 -11.96 -8.80 -3.10
CA VAL A 8 -12.37 -7.93 -4.21
C VAL A 8 -13.08 -8.74 -5.30
N CYS A 9 -12.63 -9.98 -5.53
CA CYS A 9 -13.24 -10.92 -6.47
C CYS A 9 -14.64 -11.42 -6.06
N SER A 10 -15.09 -11.17 -4.83
CA SER A 10 -16.44 -11.54 -4.37
C SER A 10 -17.56 -10.75 -5.07
N GLY A 11 -17.22 -9.71 -5.83
CA GLY A 11 -18.20 -8.84 -6.51
C GLY A 11 -18.96 -7.92 -5.56
N PHE A 12 -18.58 -7.87 -4.27
CA PHE A 12 -19.22 -7.01 -3.28
C PHE A 12 -19.09 -5.51 -3.64
N CYS A 13 -17.96 -5.13 -4.22
CA CYS A 13 -17.79 -3.83 -4.86
C CYS A 13 -17.85 -4.01 -6.38
N GLN A 14 -18.86 -3.41 -7.02
CA GLN A 14 -18.89 -3.33 -8.47
C GLN A 14 -17.84 -2.34 -8.95
N LEU A 15 -16.96 -2.81 -9.84
CA LEU A 15 -16.00 -1.96 -10.53
C LEU A 15 -16.75 -0.97 -11.42
N ARG A 16 -16.28 0.27 -11.44
CA ARG A 16 -16.81 1.31 -12.33
C ARG A 16 -16.49 0.91 -13.78
N ASP A 17 -17.51 0.82 -14.61
CA ASP A 17 -17.39 0.64 -16.06
C ASP A 17 -17.48 1.99 -16.80
N LYS A 18 -17.35 1.97 -18.13
CA LYS A 18 -17.38 3.20 -18.95
C LYS A 18 -18.73 3.92 -18.86
N ASP A 19 -19.83 3.18 -18.99
CA ASP A 19 -21.18 3.74 -19.00
C ASP A 19 -21.55 4.38 -17.66
N SER A 20 -21.24 3.69 -16.56
CA SER A 20 -21.46 4.20 -15.20
C SER A 20 -20.58 5.40 -14.91
N HIS A 21 -19.32 5.40 -15.36
CA HIS A 21 -18.43 6.56 -15.24
C HIS A 21 -18.99 7.77 -15.98
N ASP A 22 -19.38 7.62 -17.24
CA ASP A 22 -19.85 8.72 -18.07
C ASP A 22 -21.15 9.30 -17.54
N ARG A 23 -22.06 8.45 -17.06
CA ARG A 23 -23.27 8.88 -16.36
C ARG A 23 -22.92 9.68 -15.09
N GLN A 24 -22.01 9.18 -14.26
CA GLN A 24 -21.57 9.88 -13.04
C GLN A 24 -20.93 11.23 -13.35
N VAL A 25 -20.15 11.34 -14.43
CA VAL A 25 -19.58 12.61 -14.89
C VAL A 25 -20.69 13.62 -15.24
N GLN A 26 -21.74 13.20 -15.95
CA GLN A 26 -22.86 14.09 -16.26
C GLN A 26 -23.64 14.50 -15.00
N GLU A 27 -23.86 13.57 -14.07
CA GLU A 27 -24.53 13.84 -12.80
C GLU A 27 -23.74 14.83 -11.94
N VAL A 28 -22.40 14.69 -11.87
CA VAL A 28 -21.53 15.64 -11.14
C VAL A 28 -21.50 17.02 -11.81
N ARG A 29 -21.55 17.08 -13.14
CA ARG A 29 -21.67 18.37 -13.87
C ARG A 29 -22.95 19.11 -13.48
N ASN A 30 -24.05 18.39 -13.29
CA ASN A 30 -25.33 18.97 -12.89
C ASN A 30 -25.42 19.25 -11.38
N ASN A 31 -24.77 18.44 -10.54
CA ASN A 31 -24.73 18.58 -9.09
C ASN A 31 -23.33 18.25 -8.54
N PRO A 32 -22.48 19.28 -8.32
CA PRO A 32 -21.10 19.09 -7.86
C PRO A 32 -20.95 18.37 -6.51
N GLU A 33 -21.96 18.37 -5.64
CA GLU A 33 -21.92 17.67 -4.35
C GLU A 33 -21.82 16.15 -4.52
N LEU A 34 -22.29 15.61 -5.66
CA LEU A 34 -22.19 14.18 -5.99
C LEU A 34 -20.74 13.74 -6.23
N SER A 35 -19.81 14.68 -6.43
CA SER A 35 -18.39 14.35 -6.67
C SER A 35 -17.79 13.52 -5.54
N ARG A 36 -18.14 13.84 -4.28
CA ARG A 36 -17.67 13.10 -3.11
C ARG A 36 -18.24 11.70 -3.03
N THR A 37 -19.51 11.54 -3.38
CA THR A 37 -20.20 10.25 -3.37
C THR A 37 -19.67 9.32 -4.44
N TYR A 38 -19.47 9.82 -5.65
CA TYR A 38 -19.00 9.01 -6.78
C TYR A 38 -17.49 8.89 -6.84
N GLY A 39 -16.73 9.75 -6.17
CA GLY A 39 -15.28 9.83 -6.33
C GLY A 39 -14.86 10.28 -7.73
N VAL A 40 -15.70 11.07 -8.40
CA VAL A 40 -15.46 11.60 -9.76
C VAL A 40 -15.53 13.12 -9.69
N LYS A 41 -14.48 13.82 -10.14
CA LYS A 41 -14.44 15.30 -10.15
C LYS A 41 -14.99 15.91 -11.43
N GLY A 42 -15.00 15.16 -12.53
CA GLY A 42 -15.44 15.64 -13.83
C GLY A 42 -14.92 14.75 -14.95
N ALA A 43 -15.10 15.20 -16.19
CA ALA A 43 -14.63 14.48 -17.37
C ALA A 43 -13.10 14.47 -17.44
N CYS A 44 -12.55 13.36 -17.93
CA CYS A 44 -11.12 13.25 -18.21
C CYS A 44 -10.81 13.88 -19.58
N PRO A 45 -9.91 14.87 -19.66
CA PRO A 45 -9.55 15.48 -20.94
C PRO A 45 -9.02 14.46 -21.96
N LEU A 46 -8.31 13.42 -21.51
CA LEU A 46 -7.80 12.39 -22.42
C LEU A 46 -8.94 11.56 -23.04
N THR A 47 -9.96 11.20 -22.24
CA THR A 47 -11.15 10.52 -22.76
C THR A 47 -11.88 11.38 -23.80
N GLU A 48 -11.93 12.71 -23.60
CA GLU A 48 -12.63 13.62 -24.52
C GLU A 48 -11.88 13.84 -25.84
N ASN A 49 -10.55 13.67 -25.86
CA ASN A 49 -9.71 14.04 -27.00
C ASN A 49 -9.07 12.85 -27.74
N LEU A 50 -9.19 11.63 -27.21
CA LEU A 50 -8.56 10.44 -27.80
C LEU A 50 -9.61 9.34 -28.04
N ASP A 51 -9.86 9.02 -29.30
CA ASP A 51 -10.93 8.09 -29.73
C ASP A 51 -10.81 6.66 -29.16
N HIS A 52 -9.62 6.28 -28.70
CA HIS A 52 -9.32 4.93 -28.21
C HIS A 52 -8.94 4.90 -26.72
N PHE A 53 -9.01 6.03 -26.03
CA PHE A 53 -8.72 6.12 -24.60
C PHE A 53 -9.98 6.35 -23.79
N HIS A 54 -10.09 5.67 -22.65
CA HIS A 54 -11.10 5.97 -21.66
C HIS A 54 -10.51 5.82 -20.27
N VAL A 55 -10.61 6.83 -19.41
CA VAL A 55 -10.05 6.87 -18.05
C VAL A 55 -10.24 5.57 -17.24
N VAL A 56 -11.41 4.93 -17.33
CA VAL A 56 -11.70 3.66 -16.64
C VAL A 56 -10.81 2.50 -17.07
N THR A 57 -10.40 2.44 -18.34
CA THR A 57 -9.63 1.31 -18.91
C THR A 57 -8.26 1.71 -19.41
N GLY A 58 -7.95 3.01 -19.44
CA GLY A 58 -6.80 3.57 -20.14
C GLY A 58 -5.60 3.85 -19.25
N TYR A 59 -5.80 3.98 -17.93
CA TYR A 59 -4.71 4.12 -16.98
C TYR A 59 -4.32 2.74 -16.42
N PRO A 60 -3.02 2.41 -16.37
CA PRO A 60 -2.57 1.27 -15.61
C PRO A 60 -2.81 1.50 -14.11
N PRO A 61 -2.88 0.44 -13.29
CA PRO A 61 -2.81 0.56 -11.84
C PRO A 61 -1.58 1.37 -11.41
N ASP A 62 -1.70 2.12 -10.31
CA ASP A 62 -0.64 2.99 -9.83
C ASP A 62 -0.03 2.40 -8.57
N VAL A 63 1.00 1.56 -8.74
CA VAL A 63 1.68 0.90 -7.62
C VAL A 63 2.20 1.88 -6.56
N MET A 64 2.59 3.09 -6.96
CA MET A 64 3.08 4.09 -6.01
C MET A 64 1.97 4.50 -5.06
N HIS A 65 0.80 4.85 -5.59
CA HIS A 65 -0.32 5.31 -4.76
C HIS A 65 -1.08 4.15 -4.11
N ASP A 66 -1.28 3.04 -4.82
CA ASP A 66 -2.06 1.90 -4.34
C ASP A 66 -1.29 1.13 -3.26
N VAL A 67 0.02 0.90 -3.46
CA VAL A 67 0.84 0.08 -2.55
C VAL A 67 1.68 0.94 -1.63
N PHE A 68 2.52 1.83 -2.16
CA PHE A 68 3.54 2.52 -1.36
C PHE A 68 3.01 3.72 -0.55
N GLU A 69 1.95 4.38 -1.01
CA GLU A 69 1.26 5.43 -0.25
C GLU A 69 -0.08 4.95 0.34
N GLY A 70 -0.58 3.81 -0.13
CA GLY A 70 -1.80 3.18 0.33
C GLY A 70 -1.55 2.12 1.41
N VAL A 71 -1.27 0.89 0.99
CA VAL A 71 -1.19 -0.29 1.88
C VAL A 71 -0.01 -0.22 2.86
N VAL A 72 1.20 0.03 2.35
CA VAL A 72 2.45 -0.03 3.11
C VAL A 72 2.43 0.85 4.37
N PRO A 73 2.09 2.15 4.30
CA PRO A 73 2.18 2.99 5.49
C PRO A 73 1.14 2.64 6.56
N ILE A 74 -0.01 2.09 6.16
CA ILE A 74 -1.05 1.63 7.08
C ILE A 74 -0.58 0.37 7.81
N GLU A 75 -0.11 -0.63 7.08
CA GLU A 75 0.34 -1.89 7.68
C GLU A 75 1.61 -1.72 8.51
N LEU A 76 2.55 -0.87 8.09
CA LEU A 76 3.69 -0.49 8.92
C LEU A 76 3.23 0.16 10.22
N SER A 77 2.26 1.07 10.17
CA SER A 77 1.73 1.69 11.39
C SER A 77 1.12 0.66 12.36
N LEU A 78 0.32 -0.27 11.82
CA LEU A 78 -0.32 -1.32 12.60
C LEU A 78 0.73 -2.25 13.24
N CYS A 79 1.60 -2.84 12.42
CA CYS A 79 2.57 -3.84 12.85
C CYS A 79 3.61 -3.23 13.79
N LEU A 80 4.12 -2.03 13.50
CA LEU A 80 5.07 -1.36 14.39
C LEU A 80 4.44 -1.00 15.74
N THR A 81 3.15 -0.67 15.78
CA THR A 81 2.45 -0.42 17.05
C THR A 81 2.48 -1.68 17.92
N ASP A 82 2.14 -2.83 17.35
CA ASP A 82 2.14 -4.10 18.07
C ASP A 82 3.54 -4.54 18.50
N LEU A 83 4.53 -4.52 17.60
CA LEU A 83 5.92 -4.92 17.91
C LEU A 83 6.56 -4.05 19.00
N ILE A 84 6.28 -2.74 18.99
CA ILE A 84 6.72 -1.83 20.06
C ILE A 84 5.94 -2.12 21.36
N GLY A 85 4.64 -2.42 21.26
CA GLY A 85 3.81 -2.83 22.39
C GLY A 85 4.29 -4.12 23.07
N LYS A 86 4.81 -5.07 22.27
CA LYS A 86 5.49 -6.29 22.73
C LYS A 86 6.88 -6.03 23.31
N THR A 87 7.35 -4.78 23.32
CA THR A 87 8.63 -4.34 23.86
C THR A 87 9.87 -4.91 23.18
N TYR A 88 9.75 -5.37 21.92
CA TYR A 88 10.88 -5.88 21.15
C TYR A 88 11.91 -4.78 20.84
N PHE A 89 11.42 -3.58 20.53
CA PHE A 89 12.22 -2.37 20.37
C PHE A 89 11.37 -1.14 20.70
N THR A 90 11.98 0.05 20.71
CA THR A 90 11.28 1.32 20.89
C THR A 90 11.24 2.12 19.60
N LEU A 91 10.29 3.05 19.49
CA LEU A 91 10.24 3.99 18.37
C LEU A 91 11.56 4.76 18.20
N ASP A 92 12.22 5.12 19.31
CA ASP A 92 13.50 5.82 19.27
C ASP A 92 14.62 4.93 18.70
N VAL A 93 14.62 3.62 18.99
CA VAL A 93 15.56 2.66 18.40
C VAL A 93 15.35 2.57 16.88
N LEU A 94 14.11 2.41 16.42
CA LEU A 94 13.80 2.36 14.98
C LEU A 94 14.18 3.69 14.29
N ASN A 95 13.80 4.83 14.86
CA ASN A 95 14.15 6.13 14.29
C ASN A 95 15.65 6.40 14.28
N HIS A 96 16.39 5.89 15.27
CA HIS A 96 17.84 5.92 15.26
C HIS A 96 18.40 5.06 14.13
N ALA A 97 17.90 3.84 13.95
CA ALA A 97 18.29 2.97 12.84
C ALA A 97 18.04 3.65 11.48
N ILE A 98 16.82 4.16 11.23
CA ILE A 98 16.49 4.94 10.03
C ILE A 98 17.42 6.15 9.86
N LYS A 99 17.81 6.80 10.97
CA LYS A 99 18.61 8.02 10.88
C LYS A 99 20.05 7.76 10.46
N TYR A 100 20.63 6.65 10.92
CA TYR A 100 22.06 6.40 10.84
C TYR A 100 22.43 5.17 10.02
N PHE A 101 21.45 4.49 9.41
CA PHE A 101 21.71 3.44 8.45
C PHE A 101 22.57 3.98 7.29
N ASN A 102 23.53 3.16 6.84
CA ASN A 102 24.47 3.56 5.82
C ASN A 102 23.86 3.38 4.42
N TYR A 103 22.92 4.25 4.06
CA TYR A 103 22.28 4.25 2.75
C TYR A 103 23.31 4.46 1.63
N THR A 104 23.18 3.70 0.55
CA THR A 104 24.07 3.77 -0.61
C THR A 104 23.27 4.03 -1.88
N PHE A 105 23.91 4.61 -2.90
CA PHE A 105 23.29 4.85 -4.22
C PHE A 105 21.92 5.55 -4.16
N ALA A 106 20.89 4.95 -4.76
CA ALA A 106 19.52 5.48 -4.84
C ALA A 106 18.90 5.67 -3.45
N ASP A 107 19.20 4.79 -2.50
CA ASP A 107 18.64 4.83 -1.14
C ASP A 107 18.99 6.11 -0.37
N LYS A 108 20.04 6.84 -0.78
CA LYS A 108 20.35 8.15 -0.19
C LYS A 108 19.32 9.21 -0.54
N THR A 109 18.76 9.13 -1.74
CA THR A 109 17.73 10.04 -2.24
C THR A 109 16.38 9.65 -1.64
N ASP A 110 16.11 8.34 -1.60
CA ASP A 110 14.83 7.75 -1.16
C ASP A 110 14.85 7.37 0.32
N ARG A 111 15.67 8.06 1.11
CA ARG A 111 15.88 7.74 2.51
C ARG A 111 14.57 7.90 3.29
N PRO A 112 14.16 6.89 4.09
CA PRO A 112 12.95 6.99 4.89
C PRO A 112 12.99 8.15 5.87
N GLN A 113 11.82 8.78 6.06
CA GLN A 113 11.61 9.77 7.11
C GLN A 113 11.55 9.07 8.48
N VAL A 114 11.93 9.80 9.52
CA VAL A 114 11.69 9.31 10.89
C VAL A 114 10.19 9.27 11.16
N ILE A 115 9.75 8.20 11.83
CA ILE A 115 8.35 7.98 12.15
C ILE A 115 7.94 8.86 13.33
N GLY A 116 6.92 9.69 13.12
CA GLY A 116 6.41 10.61 14.13
C GLY A 116 5.67 9.88 15.26
N LYS A 117 5.79 10.37 16.50
CA LYS A 117 5.21 9.74 17.71
C LYS A 117 3.70 9.45 17.66
N GLY A 118 2.95 10.17 16.84
CA GLY A 118 1.51 9.99 16.67
C GLY A 118 1.10 8.99 15.57
N PHE A 119 2.05 8.26 14.96
CA PHE A 119 1.77 7.34 13.84
C PHE A 119 0.68 6.31 14.20
N SER A 120 0.80 5.69 15.38
CA SER A 120 -0.16 4.68 15.87
C SER A 120 -1.58 5.22 15.95
N THR A 121 -1.77 6.42 16.54
CA THR A 121 -3.11 7.05 16.64
C THR A 121 -3.65 7.49 15.27
N LYS A 122 -2.76 7.88 14.35
CA LYS A 122 -3.15 8.23 12.97
C LYS A 122 -3.48 7.01 12.12
N GLY A 123 -3.02 5.81 12.50
CA GLY A 123 -3.16 4.58 11.72
C GLY A 123 -2.34 4.58 10.44
N THR A 124 -1.30 5.42 10.35
CA THR A 124 -0.43 5.53 9.18
C THR A 124 0.90 6.18 9.55
N ILE A 125 1.95 5.87 8.79
CA ILE A 125 3.24 6.57 8.84
C ILE A 125 3.33 7.64 7.75
N GLY A 126 4.21 8.63 7.94
CA GLY A 126 4.50 9.61 6.90
C GLY A 126 5.57 9.12 5.94
N GLY A 127 5.71 9.82 4.81
CA GLY A 127 6.67 9.51 3.75
C GLY A 127 5.98 9.48 2.39
N ASN A 128 6.71 9.77 1.33
CA ASN A 128 6.25 9.55 -0.04
C ASN A 128 6.45 8.07 -0.48
N ALA A 129 5.94 7.71 -1.65
CA ALA A 129 6.04 6.35 -2.20
C ALA A 129 7.46 5.75 -2.12
N HIS A 130 8.48 6.49 -2.55
CA HIS A 130 9.86 6.00 -2.59
C HIS A 130 10.44 5.81 -1.18
N GLU A 131 10.16 6.74 -0.27
CA GLU A 131 10.59 6.65 1.13
C GLU A 131 9.96 5.45 1.84
N ASN A 132 8.67 5.19 1.62
CA ASN A 132 7.96 4.05 2.20
C ASN A 132 8.42 2.71 1.62
N TRP A 133 8.68 2.67 0.30
CA TRP A 133 9.25 1.48 -0.35
C TRP A 133 10.65 1.16 0.18
N CYS A 134 11.51 2.17 0.31
CA CYS A 134 12.83 2.03 0.89
C CYS A 134 12.76 1.52 2.34
N LEU A 135 11.80 2.03 3.13
CA LEU A 135 11.60 1.62 4.52
C LEU A 135 11.23 0.14 4.64
N ILE A 136 10.19 -0.32 3.93
CA ILE A 136 9.73 -1.73 4.02
C ILE A 136 10.81 -2.69 3.50
N TRP A 137 11.53 -2.30 2.45
CA TRP A 137 12.61 -3.11 1.89
C TRP A 137 13.78 -3.27 2.87
N LEU A 138 14.18 -2.19 3.55
CA LEU A 138 15.30 -2.19 4.50
C LEU A 138 14.90 -2.60 5.93
N LEU A 139 13.61 -2.71 6.23
CA LEU A 139 13.11 -2.98 7.58
C LEU A 139 13.78 -4.19 8.27
N PRO A 140 14.00 -5.34 7.58
CA PRO A 140 14.71 -6.47 8.19
C PRO A 140 16.11 -6.13 8.68
N PHE A 141 16.83 -5.25 7.98
CA PHE A 141 18.16 -4.80 8.38
C PHE A 141 18.12 -3.75 9.49
N LEU A 142 17.05 -2.95 9.57
CA LEU A 142 16.90 -1.90 10.56
C LEU A 142 16.53 -2.46 11.94
N ILE A 143 15.60 -3.41 11.98
CA ILE A 143 15.04 -3.91 13.24
C ILE A 143 14.86 -5.43 13.35
N GLY A 144 15.17 -6.21 12.31
CA GLY A 144 14.91 -7.66 12.31
C GLY A 144 15.61 -8.40 13.45
N SER A 145 16.78 -7.95 13.91
CA SER A 145 17.49 -8.57 15.04
C SER A 145 16.82 -8.39 16.40
N TYR A 146 15.85 -7.47 16.52
CA TYR A 146 15.11 -7.23 17.76
C TYR A 146 13.86 -8.10 17.88
N VAL A 147 13.41 -8.71 16.79
CA VAL A 147 12.15 -9.44 16.74
C VAL A 147 12.42 -10.94 16.84
N PRO A 148 11.77 -11.67 17.77
CA PRO A 148 11.92 -13.11 17.87
C PRO A 148 11.47 -13.85 16.61
N GLU A 149 12.12 -14.97 16.32
CA GLU A 149 11.68 -15.88 15.26
C GLU A 149 10.25 -16.39 15.52
N GLY A 150 9.44 -16.43 14.47
CA GLY A 150 8.06 -16.93 14.53
C GLY A 150 7.04 -15.91 15.07
N ASP A 151 7.39 -14.63 15.24
CA ASP A 151 6.39 -13.60 15.53
C ASP A 151 5.48 -13.37 14.32
N ASN A 152 4.17 -13.55 14.51
CA ASN A 152 3.19 -13.42 13.44
C ASN A 152 3.12 -12.00 12.86
N THR A 153 3.22 -10.96 13.69
CA THR A 153 3.16 -9.56 13.24
C THR A 153 4.35 -9.21 12.36
N TRP A 154 5.53 -9.74 12.70
CA TRP A 154 6.71 -9.61 11.86
C TRP A 154 6.54 -10.34 10.52
N GLU A 155 6.00 -11.55 10.56
CA GLU A 155 5.77 -12.35 9.35
C GLU A 155 4.76 -11.67 8.40
N VAL A 156 3.75 -10.95 8.92
CA VAL A 156 2.88 -10.09 8.10
C VAL A 156 3.71 -9.08 7.28
N LEU A 157 4.67 -8.40 7.92
CA LEU A 157 5.53 -7.44 7.23
C LEU A 157 6.48 -8.12 6.23
N MET A 158 6.96 -9.32 6.53
CA MET A 158 7.81 -10.09 5.60
C MET A 158 7.03 -10.55 4.37
N LEU A 159 5.80 -11.05 4.55
CA LEU A 159 4.91 -11.41 3.45
C LEU A 159 4.53 -10.19 2.61
N LEU A 160 4.24 -9.04 3.24
CA LEU A 160 4.00 -7.79 2.52
C LEU A 160 5.22 -7.39 1.67
N LYS A 161 6.43 -7.52 2.23
CA LYS A 161 7.67 -7.27 1.49
C LYS A 161 7.81 -8.22 0.29
N ASP A 162 7.54 -9.51 0.44
CA ASP A 162 7.58 -10.48 -0.66
C ASP A 162 6.56 -10.13 -1.76
N ILE A 163 5.34 -9.74 -1.38
CA ILE A 163 4.30 -9.28 -2.32
C ILE A 163 4.80 -8.07 -3.10
N ILE A 164 5.40 -7.09 -2.43
CA ILE A 164 5.96 -5.89 -3.05
C ILE A 164 7.04 -6.25 -4.06
N GLU A 165 7.98 -7.14 -3.70
CA GLU A 165 9.06 -7.58 -4.59
C GLU A 165 8.52 -8.24 -5.86
N LEU A 166 7.44 -9.01 -5.75
CA LEU A 166 6.75 -9.58 -6.91
C LEU A 166 6.07 -8.49 -7.73
N VAL A 167 5.29 -7.59 -7.10
CA VAL A 167 4.52 -6.54 -7.80
C VAL A 167 5.41 -5.56 -8.58
N VAL A 168 6.60 -5.24 -8.07
CA VAL A 168 7.55 -4.35 -8.77
C VAL A 168 8.49 -5.08 -9.74
N ALA A 169 8.33 -6.40 -9.91
CA ALA A 169 9.15 -7.16 -10.83
C ALA A 169 8.94 -6.64 -12.27
N PRO A 170 10.02 -6.47 -13.05
CA PRO A 170 9.91 -5.92 -14.41
C PRO A 170 9.19 -6.87 -15.39
N GLN A 171 9.09 -8.16 -15.05
CA GLN A 171 8.49 -9.19 -15.88
C GLN A 171 7.83 -10.25 -14.99
N HIS A 172 6.72 -10.79 -15.49
CA HIS A 172 5.98 -11.86 -14.83
C HIS A 172 5.82 -13.06 -15.75
N THR A 173 5.91 -14.23 -15.15
CA THR A 173 5.49 -15.53 -15.70
C THR A 173 4.19 -15.98 -15.03
N GLU A 174 3.49 -16.93 -15.64
CA GLU A 174 2.27 -17.51 -15.06
C GLU A 174 2.54 -18.05 -13.65
N GLU A 175 3.69 -18.69 -13.45
CA GLU A 175 4.11 -19.24 -12.16
C GLU A 175 4.30 -18.13 -11.12
N THR A 176 4.92 -17.00 -11.49
CA THR A 176 5.08 -15.87 -10.56
C THR A 176 3.76 -15.18 -10.22
N LEU A 177 2.78 -15.20 -11.13
CA LEU A 177 1.45 -14.65 -10.87
C LEU A 177 0.67 -15.54 -9.88
N GLN A 178 0.72 -16.86 -10.07
CA GLN A 178 0.14 -17.81 -9.12
C GLN A 178 0.82 -17.72 -7.75
N PHE A 179 2.14 -17.56 -7.73
CA PHE A 179 2.87 -17.37 -6.48
C PHE A 179 2.51 -16.07 -5.77
N LEU A 180 2.33 -14.97 -6.51
CA LEU A 180 1.83 -13.71 -5.97
C LEU A 180 0.44 -13.88 -5.35
N GLU A 181 -0.47 -14.61 -6.01
CA GLU A 181 -1.80 -14.92 -5.46
C GLU A 181 -1.70 -15.68 -4.14
N CYS A 182 -0.88 -16.74 -4.07
CA CYS A 182 -0.63 -17.46 -2.82
C CYS A 182 -0.09 -16.54 -1.72
N LYS A 183 0.90 -15.69 -2.02
CA LYS A 183 1.47 -14.75 -1.04
C LYS A 183 0.44 -13.75 -0.52
N ILE A 184 -0.43 -13.24 -1.39
CA ILE A 184 -1.54 -12.37 -1.00
C ILE A 184 -2.52 -13.12 -0.08
N THR A 185 -2.85 -14.37 -0.40
CA THR A 185 -3.73 -15.19 0.45
C THR A 185 -3.14 -15.43 1.84
N ASP A 186 -1.87 -15.86 1.90
CA ASP A 186 -1.17 -16.14 3.15
C ASP A 186 -1.08 -14.88 4.03
N HIS A 187 -0.69 -13.75 3.43
CA HIS A 187 -0.63 -12.45 4.09
C HIS A 187 -1.98 -12.05 4.69
N ARG A 188 -3.07 -12.15 3.91
CA ARG A 188 -4.41 -11.79 4.37
C ARG A 188 -4.90 -12.66 5.53
N GLN A 189 -4.68 -13.97 5.43
CA GLN A 189 -5.06 -14.90 6.50
C GLN A 189 -4.31 -14.59 7.79
N LEU A 190 -3.00 -14.34 7.68
CA LEU A 190 -2.17 -14.03 8.84
C LEU A 190 -2.56 -12.68 9.46
N LEU A 191 -2.76 -11.64 8.65
CA LEU A 191 -3.16 -10.30 9.09
C LEU A 191 -4.53 -10.32 9.80
N GLN A 192 -5.47 -11.18 9.39
CA GLN A 192 -6.76 -11.32 10.06
C GLN A 192 -6.69 -12.07 11.39
N SER A 193 -5.66 -12.89 11.58
CA SER A 193 -5.45 -13.72 12.77
C SER A 193 -4.56 -13.07 13.84
N THR A 194 -3.89 -11.96 13.49
CA THR A 194 -2.99 -11.18 14.34
C THR A 194 -3.76 -10.06 15.02
#